data_AF-A0A8R1HKG2-F1
#
_entry.id   AF-A0A8R1HKG2-F1
#
_cell.length_a   1.000
_cell.length_b   1.000
_cell.length_c   1.000
_cell.angle_alpha   90.00
_cell.angle_beta   90.00
_cell.angle_gamma   90.00
#
_symmetry.space_group_name_H-M   'P 1'
#
loop_
_entity.id
_entity.type
_entity.pdbx_description
1 polymer ?
#
loop_
_entity_poly.entity_id
_entity_poly.type
_entity_poly.pdbx_seq_one_letter_code
_entity_poly.pdbx_strand_id
1 'polypeptide(L)'
;METFLMKKNTILTKSNKQLTKNDRELLDNWRELEEKSKKRLPTTLFFIEGDVRPHLQERLRPSFVKAIPCLRHIRRIREERCGPLTFYFPW
;
A
#
# COMPACT_ATOMS: atom_id res chain seq x y z
N MET A 1 1.42 -0.21 8.66
CA MET A 1 0.51 0.30 7.61
C MET A 1 0.71 1.80 7.46
N GLU A 2 0.41 2.60 8.48
CA GLU A 2 0.62 4.07 8.45
C GLU A 2 2.08 4.45 8.13
N THR A 3 3.06 3.77 8.73
CA THR A 3 4.49 3.96 8.42
C THR A 3 4.84 3.78 6.95
N PHE A 4 4.27 2.78 6.29
CA PHE A 4 4.47 2.54 4.86
C PHE A 4 3.81 3.64 4.02
N LEU A 5 2.56 3.98 4.33
CA LEU A 5 1.82 5.03 3.62
C LEU A 5 2.47 6.40 3.78
N MET A 6 2.98 6.73 4.96
CA MET A 6 3.77 7.95 5.19
C MET A 6 5.03 7.95 4.32
N LYS A 7 5.79 6.84 4.29
CA LYS A 7 6.98 6.72 3.43
C LYS A 7 6.62 6.89 1.95
N LYS A 8 5.53 6.25 1.50
CA LYS A 8 5.02 6.37 0.14
C LYS A 8 4.65 7.81 -0.20
N ASN A 9 3.91 8.48 0.69
CA ASN A 9 3.55 9.89 0.52
C ASN A 9 4.78 10.79 0.44
N THR A 10 5.76 10.62 1.34
CA THR A 10 7.01 11.37 1.30
C THR A 10 7.72 11.23 -0.04
N ILE A 11 7.81 10.00 -0.58
CA ILE A 11 8.44 9.76 -1.89
C ILE A 11 7.64 10.41 -3.03
N LEU A 12 6.30 10.31 -3.01
CA LEU A 12 5.43 10.93 -4.02
C LEU A 12 5.51 12.46 -4.02
N THR A 13 5.78 13.08 -2.87
CA THR A 13 5.94 14.54 -2.74
C THR A 13 7.33 15.06 -3.08
N LYS A 14 8.34 14.18 -3.17
CA LYS A 14 9.71 14.60 -3.51
C LYS A 14 9.76 15.11 -4.95
N SER A 15 10.58 16.13 -5.17
CA SER A 15 10.92 16.57 -6.54
C SER A 15 11.84 15.56 -7.24
N ASN A 16 11.86 15.55 -8.58
CA ASN A 16 12.71 14.65 -9.37
C ASN A 16 14.21 14.71 -9.00
N LYS A 17 14.70 15.86 -8.53
CA LYS A 17 16.09 16.05 -8.09
C LYS A 17 16.40 15.38 -6.75
N GLN A 18 15.39 15.12 -5.92
CA GLN A 18 15.50 14.52 -4.58
C GLN A 18 15.28 13.01 -4.56
N LEU A 19 14.84 12.43 -5.69
CA LEU A 19 14.58 11.00 -5.80
C LEU A 19 15.88 10.22 -5.95
N THR A 20 16.09 9.26 -5.06
CA THR A 20 17.18 8.29 -5.16
C THR A 20 16.86 7.22 -6.21
N LYS A 21 17.86 6.40 -6.59
CA LYS A 21 17.65 5.25 -7.50
C LYS A 21 16.58 4.30 -6.93
N ASN A 22 16.66 3.98 -5.64
CA ASN A 22 15.70 3.11 -4.98
C ASN A 22 14.29 3.73 -4.95
N ASP A 23 14.18 5.05 -4.77
CA ASP A 23 12.87 5.73 -4.82
C ASP A 23 12.24 5.59 -6.22
N ARG A 24 13.05 5.64 -7.29
CA ARG A 24 12.56 5.45 -8.66
C ARG A 24 12.08 4.02 -8.91
N GLU A 25 12.85 3.01 -8.49
CA GLU A 25 12.43 1.60 -8.58
C GLU A 25 11.12 1.34 -7.82
N LEU A 26 10.96 1.96 -6.63
CA LEU A 26 9.69 1.88 -5.88
C LEU A 26 8.53 2.56 -6.62
N LEU A 27 8.77 3.72 -7.24
CA LEU A 27 7.76 4.42 -8.03
C LEU A 27 7.32 3.61 -9.25
N ASP A 28 8.25 2.96 -9.95
CA ASP A 28 7.93 2.11 -11.10
C ASP A 28 7.09 0.90 -10.66
N ASN A 29 7.45 0.24 -9.56
CA ASN A 29 6.66 -0.84 -8.98
C ASN A 29 5.25 -0.38 -8.58
N TRP A 30 5.12 0.80 -7.97
CA TRP A 30 3.81 1.35 -7.60
C TRP A 30 2.96 1.71 -8.81
N ARG A 31 3.56 2.23 -9.89
CA ARG A 31 2.86 2.49 -11.16
C ARG A 31 2.34 1.21 -11.79
N GLU A 32 3.14 0.15 -11.81
CA GLU A 32 2.69 -1.16 -12.31
C GLU A 32 1.50 -1.69 -11.48
N LEU A 33 1.53 -1.49 -10.17
CA LEU A 33 0.41 -1.84 -9.28
C LEU A 33 -0.84 -0.98 -9.53
N GLU A 34 -0.67 0.32 -9.80
CA GLU A 34 -1.79 1.20 -10.19
C GLU A 34 -2.44 0.75 -11.49
N GLU A 35 -1.66 0.36 -12.49
CA GLU A 35 -2.17 -0.18 -13.74
C GLU A 35 -2.93 -1.49 -13.52
N LYS A 36 -2.39 -2.40 -12.69
CA LYS A 36 -3.06 -3.64 -12.28
C LYS A 36 -4.37 -3.40 -11.55
N SER A 37 -4.51 -2.27 -10.86
CA SER A 37 -5.77 -1.85 -10.24
C SER A 37 -6.84 -1.40 -11.23
N LYS A 38 -6.51 -1.27 -12.53
CA LYS A 38 -7.41 -0.86 -13.61
C LYS A 38 -8.14 0.45 -13.32
N LYS A 39 -7.45 1.41 -12.68
CA LYS A 39 -8.01 2.73 -12.27
C LYS A 39 -9.23 2.62 -11.34
N ARG A 40 -9.39 1.52 -10.60
CA ARG A 40 -10.47 1.36 -9.62
C ARG A 40 -10.19 2.04 -8.29
N LEU A 41 -8.93 2.35 -8.01
CA LEU A 41 -8.54 2.99 -6.75
C LEU A 41 -8.86 4.49 -6.80
N PRO A 42 -9.49 5.03 -5.75
CA PRO A 42 -9.76 6.47 -5.66
C PRO A 42 -8.50 7.28 -5.30
N THR A 43 -7.39 6.62 -5.00
CA THR A 43 -6.15 7.25 -4.53
C THR A 43 -4.91 6.47 -4.98
N THR A 44 -3.79 7.18 -5.12
CA THR A 44 -2.45 6.61 -5.33
C THR A 44 -1.80 6.17 -4.02
N LEU A 45 -2.35 6.58 -2.87
CA LEU A 45 -1.90 6.19 -1.53
C LEU A 45 -2.54 4.87 -1.08
N PHE A 46 -2.00 3.78 -1.62
CA PHE A 46 -2.38 2.41 -1.28
C PHE A 46 -1.14 1.55 -0.98
N PHE A 47 -1.39 0.36 -0.45
CA PHE A 47 -0.42 -0.74 -0.33
C PHE A 47 -1.09 -2.08 -0.63
N ILE A 48 -0.30 -3.09 -0.98
CA ILE A 48 -0.75 -4.48 -1.03
C ILE A 48 -0.21 -5.26 0.17
N GLU A 49 -0.72 -6.46 0.40
CA GLU A 49 -0.28 -7.28 1.53
C GLU A 49 1.24 -7.55 1.53
N GLY A 50 1.83 -7.79 0.35
CA GLY A 50 3.27 -8.02 0.19
C GLY A 50 4.15 -6.85 0.64
N ASP A 51 3.61 -5.62 0.62
CA ASP A 51 4.35 -4.43 1.06
C ASP A 51 4.46 -4.34 2.57
N VAL A 52 3.46 -4.84 3.31
CA VAL A 52 3.34 -4.63 4.76
C VAL A 52 3.67 -5.90 5.53
N ARG A 53 3.29 -7.08 5.03
CA ARG A 53 3.47 -8.37 5.70
C ARG A 53 4.93 -8.64 6.11
N PRO A 54 5.97 -8.34 5.30
CA PRO A 54 7.37 -8.53 5.71
C PRO A 54 7.79 -7.66 6.91
N HIS A 55 7.18 -6.47 7.05
CA HIS A 55 7.48 -5.53 8.13
C HIS A 55 6.68 -5.79 9.42
N LEU A 56 5.75 -6.75 9.41
CA LEU A 56 5.07 -7.21 10.62
C LEU A 56 5.97 -8.17 11.40
N GLN A 57 5.78 -8.20 12.73
CA GLN A 57 6.34 -9.25 13.57
C GLN A 57 5.90 -10.62 13.04
N GLU A 58 6.81 -11.60 13.04
CA GLU A 58 6.59 -12.91 12.41
C GLU A 58 5.31 -13.60 12.91
N ARG A 59 5.08 -13.59 14.23
CA ARG A 59 3.86 -14.10 14.87
C ARG A 59 2.56 -13.43 14.41
N LEU A 60 2.62 -12.19 13.91
CA LEU A 60 1.46 -11.41 13.49
C LEU A 60 1.16 -11.57 11.99
N ARG A 61 2.11 -12.09 11.18
CA ARG A 61 1.94 -12.24 9.73
C ARG A 61 0.70 -13.07 9.35
N PRO A 62 0.39 -14.22 9.99
CA PRO A 62 -0.80 -15.01 9.66
C PRO A 62 -2.12 -14.32 10.05
N SER A 63 -2.06 -13.36 10.98
CA SER A 63 -3.22 -12.67 11.52
C SER A 63 -3.61 -11.43 10.71
N PHE A 64 -2.80 -11.02 9.73
CA PHE A 64 -3.07 -9.83 8.92
C PHE A 64 -4.47 -9.86 8.30
N VAL A 65 -4.80 -10.93 7.57
CA VAL A 65 -6.10 -11.10 6.90
C VAL A 65 -7.26 -11.09 7.90
N LYS A 66 -7.06 -11.66 9.09
CA LYS A 66 -8.07 -11.68 10.16
C LYS A 66 -8.29 -10.31 10.79
N ALA A 67 -7.30 -9.42 10.74
CA ALA A 67 -7.39 -8.07 11.27
C ALA A 67 -8.10 -7.10 10.31
N ILE A 68 -8.15 -7.39 9.01
CA ILE A 68 -8.75 -6.51 8.00
C ILE A 68 -10.22 -6.15 8.29
N PRO A 69 -11.13 -7.10 8.63
CA PRO A 69 -12.51 -6.74 8.99
C PRO A 69 -12.59 -5.78 10.17
N CYS A 70 -11.73 -5.96 11.18
CA CYS A 70 -11.66 -5.08 12.34
C CYS A 70 -11.20 -3.67 11.94
N LEU A 71 -10.14 -3.56 11.13
CA LEU A 71 -9.60 -2.28 10.65
C LEU A 71 -10.60 -1.54 9.75
N ARG A 72 -11.36 -2.28 8.95
CA ARG A 72 -12.46 -1.74 8.14
C ARG A 72 -13.62 -1.26 9.01
N HIS A 73 -13.99 -2.02 10.04
CA HIS A 73 -15.08 -1.67 10.97
C HIS A 73 -14.81 -0.32 11.67
N ILE A 74 -13.58 -0.09 12.12
CA ILE A 74 -13.16 1.19 12.72
C ILE A 74 -12.79 2.27 11.68
N ARG A 75 -13.10 2.04 10.39
CA ARG A 75 -12.84 2.96 9.27
C ARG A 75 -11.38 3.43 9.19
N ARG A 76 -10.42 2.56 9.49
CA ARG A 76 -9.00 2.84 9.32
C ARG A 76 -8.52 2.58 7.90
N ILE A 77 -9.10 1.57 7.25
CA ILE A 77 -8.74 1.17 5.88
C ILE A 77 -9.99 0.85 5.06
N ARG A 78 -9.85 0.99 3.75
CA ARG A 78 -10.71 0.42 2.70
C ARG A 78 -9.91 -0.63 1.94
N GLU A 79 -10.62 -1.55 1.32
CA GLU A 79 -10.04 -2.61 0.51
C GLU A 79 -10.73 -2.64 -0.86
N GLU A 80 -9.94 -2.78 -1.92
CA GLU A 80 -10.44 -2.97 -3.29
C GLU A 80 -9.76 -4.22 -3.86
N ARG A 81 -10.57 -5.19 -4.30
CA ARG A 81 -10.08 -6.44 -4.88
C ARG A 81 -10.05 -6.33 -6.40
N CYS A 82 -8.85 -6.36 -6.96
CA CYS A 82 -8.62 -6.27 -8.40
C CYS A 82 -7.90 -7.55 -8.87
N GLY A 83 -8.68 -8.56 -9.26
CA GLY A 83 -8.17 -9.86 -9.68
C GLY A 83 -7.46 -10.61 -8.54
N PRO A 84 -6.17 -11.01 -8.72
CA PRO A 84 -5.41 -11.72 -7.68
C PRO A 84 -4.89 -10.80 -6.56
N LEU A 85 -4.93 -9.48 -6.76
CA LEU A 85 -4.42 -8.51 -5.79
C LEU A 85 -5.55 -7.85 -5.00
N THR A 86 -5.27 -7.60 -3.72
CA THR A 86 -6.12 -6.78 -2.85
C THR A 86 -5.34 -5.54 -2.45
N PHE A 87 -5.91 -4.39 -2.75
CA PHE A 87 -5.34 -3.07 -2.49
C PHE A 87 -5.98 -2.49 -1.25
N TYR A 88 -5.16 -1.98 -0.33
CA TYR A 88 -5.61 -1.34 0.91
C TYR A 88 -5.23 0.13 0.89
N PHE A 89 -6.17 1.00 1.25
CA PHE A 89 -5.96 2.46 1.29
C PHE A 89 -6.70 3.09 2.47
N PRO A 90 -6.27 4.26 2.97
CA PRO A 90 -6.96 4.98 4.04
C PRO A 90 -8.43 5.26 3.71
N TRP A 91 -9.26 5.40 4.75
CA TRP A 91 -10.67 5.75 4.58
C TRP A 91 -10.88 7.18 4.09
#